data_AF-A0A7J2J597-F1
#
_entry.id   AF-A0A7J2J597-F1
#
_cell.length_a   1.000
_cell.length_b   1.000
_cell.length_c   1.000
_cell.angle_alpha   90.00
_cell.angle_beta   90.00
_cell.angle_gamma   90.00
#
_symmetry.space_group_name_H-M   'P 1'
#
loop_
_entity.id
_entity.type
_entity.pdbx_description
1 polymer ?
#
loop_
_entity_poly.entity_id
_entity_poly.type
_entity_poly.pdbx_seq_one_letter_code
_entity_poly.pdbx_strand_id
1 'polypeptide(L)'
;MRWGLITAMILTLALLPLVQSTQEGNEVRIYLFWGKGCPHCAKEKLFLEEMKSKYPLRVVEYEVYYNETNREKFLEMCRKYGITPMGVPTTFIGDKYFIGFNDEIAEEIENEIKRELEELDTGKSCETKIPIIGCINPKNVSLPAFTVLIAILDGFNPCAMWVLCFLLTLLVYTRSRKKMLLVGSIFVSASAIVYFMFMAAWLNLFLILGYKDWLRIGVGILAISMGLINVKDFLFFKKGVSLTIPERAKPSLFRRMRKVVRGGELPATIAGTVILAVTANFIELLCTAGFPAIYTRILTLQKLSLLEYYLYLALYNIVYVIPLLAIVLFFVYTMGKKKLTEREGRLLKLIGGGLMLILGILLISRPEALSFG
;
A
#
# COMPACT_ATOMS: atom_id res chain seq x y z
N MET A 1 7.50 18.36 -24.34
CA MET A 1 7.28 17.38 -23.25
C MET A 1 6.59 18.00 -22.03
N ARG A 2 5.90 19.16 -22.16
CA ARG A 2 5.14 19.71 -21.00
C ARG A 2 3.96 18.84 -20.60
N TRP A 3 3.46 18.02 -21.53
CA TRP A 3 2.29 17.16 -21.33
C TRP A 3 2.64 15.68 -21.44
N GLY A 4 3.46 15.23 -22.39
CA GLY A 4 3.73 13.80 -22.67
C GLY A 4 4.02 12.84 -21.49
N LEU A 5 4.82 13.24 -20.49
CA LEU A 5 5.11 12.38 -19.32
C LEU A 5 4.05 12.49 -18.22
N ILE A 6 3.43 13.65 -18.07
CA ILE A 6 2.28 13.86 -17.17
C ILE A 6 1.05 13.19 -17.76
N THR A 7 0.85 13.23 -19.07
CA THR A 7 -0.18 12.49 -19.81
C THR A 7 0.14 11.01 -19.84
N ALA A 8 1.40 10.57 -19.82
CA ALA A 8 1.74 9.16 -19.63
C ALA A 8 1.53 8.71 -18.19
N MET A 9 1.75 9.57 -17.19
CA MET A 9 1.45 9.34 -15.77
C MET A 9 -0.06 9.32 -15.51
N ILE A 10 -0.83 10.19 -16.17
CA ILE A 10 -2.30 10.23 -16.16
C ILE A 10 -2.87 9.09 -17.02
N LEU A 11 -2.28 8.75 -18.18
CA LEU A 11 -2.69 7.59 -18.97
C LEU A 11 -2.34 6.28 -18.27
N THR A 12 -1.25 6.17 -17.52
CA THR A 12 -0.96 4.96 -16.73
C THR A 12 -1.81 4.88 -15.47
N LEU A 13 -2.24 6.02 -14.91
CA LEU A 13 -3.32 6.05 -13.92
C LEU A 13 -4.71 5.71 -14.52
N ALA A 14 -4.94 6.06 -15.80
CA ALA A 14 -6.21 5.84 -16.52
C ALA A 14 -6.27 4.52 -17.31
N LEU A 15 -5.14 3.83 -17.50
CA LEU A 15 -5.00 2.51 -18.13
C LEU A 15 -4.70 1.41 -17.12
N LEU A 16 -4.71 1.70 -15.81
CA LEU A 16 -5.11 0.67 -14.87
C LEU A 16 -6.47 0.19 -15.38
N PRO A 17 -6.59 -1.07 -15.84
CA PRO A 17 -7.90 -1.62 -16.08
C PRO A 17 -8.68 -1.33 -14.81
N LEU A 18 -9.91 -0.82 -14.97
CA LEU A 18 -10.91 -0.93 -13.92
C LEU A 18 -10.73 -2.33 -13.36
N VAL A 19 -10.16 -2.40 -12.15
CA VAL A 19 -10.31 -3.57 -11.31
C VAL A 19 -11.81 -3.60 -11.16
N GLN A 20 -12.46 -4.39 -12.02
CA GLN A 20 -13.82 -4.79 -11.82
C GLN A 20 -13.77 -5.45 -10.46
N SER A 21 -14.21 -4.70 -9.45
CA SER A 21 -14.68 -5.28 -8.22
C SER A 21 -15.69 -6.32 -8.68
N THR A 22 -15.31 -7.58 -8.60
CA THR A 22 -16.26 -8.65 -8.46
C THR A 22 -17.06 -8.25 -7.22
N GLN A 23 -18.27 -7.72 -7.44
CA GLN A 23 -19.22 -7.49 -6.37
C GLN A 23 -19.56 -8.86 -5.81
N GLU A 24 -18.87 -9.27 -4.76
CA GLU A 24 -19.37 -10.32 -3.89
C GLU A 24 -20.54 -9.74 -3.09
N GLY A 25 -21.73 -9.97 -3.63
CA GLY A 25 -22.99 -10.06 -2.90
C GLY A 25 -23.68 -8.72 -2.63
N ASN A 26 -24.74 -8.45 -3.37
CA ASN A 26 -25.77 -7.48 -3.02
C ASN A 26 -26.66 -8.06 -1.89
N GLU A 27 -26.04 -8.64 -0.86
CA GLU A 27 -26.71 -9.38 0.22
C GLU A 27 -26.39 -8.77 1.58
N VAL A 28 -27.41 -8.56 2.41
CA VAL A 28 -27.23 -8.12 3.80
C VAL A 28 -26.79 -9.31 4.66
N ARG A 29 -25.66 -9.18 5.35
CA ARG A 29 -25.14 -10.21 6.27
C ARG A 29 -25.70 -10.00 7.66
N ILE A 30 -26.27 -11.06 8.22
CA ILE A 30 -26.85 -11.08 9.56
C ILE A 30 -26.10 -12.11 10.39
N TYR A 31 -25.62 -11.72 11.57
CA TYR A 31 -24.94 -12.61 12.50
C TYR A 31 -25.85 -12.91 13.68
N LEU A 32 -26.36 -14.13 13.78
CA LEU A 32 -27.24 -14.58 14.85
C LEU A 32 -26.47 -15.46 15.85
N PHE A 33 -26.35 -15.02 17.09
CA PHE A 33 -25.88 -15.84 18.20
C PHE A 33 -27.06 -16.41 18.97
N TRP A 34 -27.12 -17.74 19.09
CA TRP A 34 -28.26 -18.46 19.65
C TRP A 34 -27.82 -19.58 20.60
N GLY A 35 -28.75 -20.08 21.43
CA GLY A 35 -28.50 -21.19 22.35
C GLY A 35 -29.45 -22.36 22.12
N LYS A 36 -28.95 -23.60 22.20
CA LYS A 36 -29.81 -24.79 22.12
C LYS A 36 -30.79 -24.83 23.30
N GLY A 37 -32.08 -24.93 23.00
CA GLY A 37 -33.16 -24.88 23.99
C GLY A 37 -33.74 -23.47 24.24
N CYS A 38 -33.26 -22.44 23.55
CA CYS A 38 -33.77 -21.06 23.63
C CYS A 38 -35.06 -20.89 22.80
N PRO A 39 -36.23 -20.63 23.43
CA PRO A 39 -37.49 -20.48 22.70
C PRO A 39 -37.54 -19.23 21.82
N HIS A 40 -36.94 -18.11 22.26
CA HIS A 40 -36.88 -16.86 21.49
C HIS A 40 -36.00 -17.00 20.25
N CYS A 41 -34.89 -17.73 20.36
CA CYS A 41 -34.01 -18.02 19.24
C CYS A 41 -34.71 -18.85 18.16
N ALA A 42 -35.59 -19.78 18.55
CA ALA A 42 -36.38 -20.55 17.60
C ALA A 42 -37.37 -19.67 16.82
N LYS A 43 -38.02 -18.72 17.50
CA LYS A 43 -38.91 -17.73 16.87
C LYS A 43 -38.14 -16.83 15.90
N GLU A 44 -36.98 -16.32 16.30
CA GLU A 44 -36.17 -15.45 15.44
C GLU A 44 -35.65 -16.17 14.21
N LYS A 45 -35.24 -17.44 14.32
CA LYS A 45 -34.83 -18.23 13.15
C LYS A 45 -35.97 -18.37 12.14
N LEU A 46 -37.19 -18.64 12.58
CA LEU A 46 -38.36 -18.70 11.69
C LEU A 46 -38.60 -17.37 10.99
N PHE A 47 -38.51 -16.27 11.74
CA PHE A 47 -38.62 -14.92 11.19
C PHE A 47 -37.52 -14.62 10.16
N LEU A 48 -36.26 -14.94 10.45
CA LEU A 48 -35.14 -14.72 9.51
C LEU A 48 -35.23 -15.60 8.26
N GLU A 49 -35.78 -16.81 8.35
CA GLU A 49 -36.11 -17.63 7.17
C GLU A 49 -37.21 -16.99 6.32
N GLU A 50 -38.24 -16.40 6.94
CA GLU A 50 -39.25 -15.61 6.21
C GLU A 50 -38.59 -14.39 5.54
N MET A 51 -37.69 -13.68 6.22
CA MET A 51 -36.99 -12.52 5.66
C MET A 51 -36.07 -12.89 4.50
N LYS A 52 -35.41 -14.06 4.52
CA LYS A 52 -34.61 -14.56 3.39
C LYS A 52 -35.44 -14.76 2.11
N SER A 53 -36.75 -15.01 2.24
CA SER A 53 -37.65 -15.13 1.08
C SER A 53 -38.03 -13.77 0.48
N LYS A 54 -37.96 -12.69 1.28
CA LYS A 54 -38.33 -11.33 0.91
C LYS A 54 -37.14 -10.49 0.45
N TYR A 55 -35.95 -10.77 0.98
CA TYR A 55 -34.75 -9.95 0.81
C TYR A 55 -33.51 -10.80 0.53
N PRO A 56 -32.50 -10.28 -0.19
CA PRO A 56 -31.24 -10.99 -0.40
C PRO A 56 -30.41 -10.97 0.89
N LEU A 57 -30.58 -12.01 1.74
CA LEU A 57 -29.95 -12.09 3.05
C LEU A 57 -29.02 -13.29 3.19
N ARG A 58 -27.90 -13.07 3.86
CA ARG A 58 -27.01 -14.14 4.33
C ARG A 58 -26.97 -14.17 5.84
N VAL A 59 -27.70 -15.12 6.42
CA VAL A 59 -27.71 -15.36 7.86
C VAL A 59 -26.62 -16.34 8.25
N VAL A 60 -25.75 -15.93 9.16
CA VAL A 60 -24.68 -16.75 9.74
C VAL A 60 -25.03 -17.01 11.20
N GLU A 61 -25.18 -18.27 11.56
CA GLU A 61 -25.65 -18.69 12.88
C GLU A 61 -24.52 -19.27 13.73
N TYR A 62 -24.45 -18.84 15.00
CA TYR A 62 -23.50 -19.32 15.99
C TYR A 62 -24.23 -19.83 17.24
N GLU A 63 -24.17 -21.14 17.49
CA GLU A 63 -24.64 -21.71 18.75
C GLU A 63 -23.61 -21.44 19.85
N VAL A 64 -24.00 -20.91 21.02
CA VAL A 64 -23.05 -20.46 22.07
C VAL A 64 -23.16 -21.19 23.41
N TYR A 65 -24.18 -22.03 23.65
CA TYR A 65 -24.30 -22.74 24.93
C TYR A 65 -23.36 -23.95 24.99
N TYR A 66 -23.21 -24.67 23.89
CA TYR A 66 -22.45 -25.92 23.83
C TYR A 66 -21.22 -25.85 22.92
N ASN A 67 -20.91 -24.67 22.37
CA ASN A 67 -19.74 -24.44 21.54
C ASN A 67 -18.90 -23.27 22.08
N GLU A 68 -17.73 -23.60 22.61
CA GLU A 68 -16.85 -22.62 23.28
C GLU A 68 -16.24 -21.63 22.29
N THR A 69 -15.86 -22.08 21.10
CA THR A 69 -15.30 -21.22 20.04
C THR A 69 -16.32 -20.18 19.57
N ASN A 70 -17.58 -20.56 19.44
CA ASN A 70 -18.66 -19.63 19.09
C ASN A 70 -18.98 -18.67 20.24
N ARG A 71 -18.91 -19.14 21.49
CA ARG A 71 -19.04 -18.30 22.68
C ARG A 71 -17.94 -17.24 22.73
N GLU A 72 -16.70 -17.58 22.40
CA GLU A 72 -15.61 -16.60 22.30
C GLU A 72 -15.86 -15.55 21.20
N LYS A 73 -16.34 -15.98 20.03
CA LYS A 73 -16.75 -15.07 18.95
C LYS A 73 -17.87 -14.13 19.38
N PHE A 74 -18.84 -14.62 20.14
CA PHE A 74 -19.92 -13.80 20.70
C PHE A 74 -19.37 -12.70 21.62
N LEU A 75 -18.45 -13.06 22.53
CA LEU A 75 -17.80 -12.10 23.44
C LEU A 75 -16.94 -11.07 22.69
N GLU A 76 -16.24 -11.49 21.63
CA GLU A 76 -15.50 -10.57 20.77
C GLU A 76 -16.43 -9.59 20.05
N MET A 77 -17.54 -10.09 19.51
CA MET A 77 -18.53 -9.26 18.82
C MET A 77 -19.14 -8.25 19.79
N CYS A 78 -19.62 -8.67 20.96
CA CYS A 78 -20.13 -7.75 21.99
C CYS A 78 -19.12 -6.66 22.38
N ARG A 79 -17.83 -7.00 22.54
CA ARG A 79 -16.77 -6.01 22.82
C ARG A 79 -16.61 -4.99 21.70
N LYS A 80 -16.72 -5.41 20.43
CA LYS A 80 -16.60 -4.52 19.27
C LYS A 80 -17.75 -3.50 19.21
N TYR A 81 -18.96 -3.90 19.57
CA TYR A 81 -20.14 -3.02 19.64
C TYR A 81 -20.24 -2.25 20.97
N GLY A 82 -19.28 -2.42 21.88
CA GLY A 82 -19.27 -1.72 23.17
C GLY A 82 -20.36 -2.18 24.14
N ILE A 83 -20.87 -3.41 23.99
CA ILE A 83 -21.96 -3.94 24.81
C ILE A 83 -21.51 -5.10 25.69
N THR A 84 -22.20 -5.27 26.82
CA THR A 84 -22.07 -6.48 27.64
C THR A 84 -22.93 -7.60 27.08
N PRO A 85 -22.44 -8.85 27.06
CA PRO A 85 -23.23 -10.01 26.61
C PRO A 85 -24.38 -10.26 27.61
N MET A 86 -25.62 -9.95 27.20
CA MET A 86 -26.79 -10.03 28.08
C MET A 86 -27.66 -11.28 27.87
N GLY A 87 -27.47 -12.04 26.79
CA GLY A 87 -28.20 -13.29 26.56
C GLY A 87 -28.32 -13.64 25.08
N VAL A 88 -29.10 -14.68 24.78
CA VAL A 88 -29.46 -15.07 23.41
C VAL A 88 -30.99 -15.07 23.22
N PRO A 89 -31.50 -14.80 22.01
CA PRO A 89 -30.72 -14.51 20.82
C PRO A 89 -30.09 -13.11 20.86
N THR A 90 -28.92 -12.95 20.23
CA THR A 90 -28.35 -11.63 19.94
C THR A 90 -28.00 -11.58 18.46
N THR A 91 -28.49 -10.57 17.77
CA THR A 91 -28.40 -10.44 16.32
C THR A 91 -27.68 -9.15 15.96
N PHE A 92 -26.75 -9.22 15.01
CA PHE A 92 -25.99 -8.08 14.52
C PHE A 92 -26.24 -7.89 13.02
N ILE A 93 -26.55 -6.64 12.64
CA ILE A 93 -26.85 -6.22 11.27
C ILE A 93 -26.20 -4.85 11.06
N GLY A 94 -25.27 -4.75 10.10
CA GLY A 94 -24.53 -3.51 9.86
C GLY A 94 -23.82 -3.02 11.13
N ASP A 95 -24.15 -1.79 11.54
CA ASP A 95 -23.62 -1.16 12.77
C ASP A 95 -24.57 -1.28 13.98
N LYS A 96 -25.69 -2.01 13.86
CA LYS A 96 -26.64 -2.24 14.96
C LYS A 96 -26.65 -3.67 15.48
N TYR A 97 -27.21 -3.79 16.69
CA TYR A 97 -27.42 -5.06 17.37
C TYR A 97 -28.80 -5.08 18.04
N PHE A 98 -29.32 -6.30 18.23
CA PHE A 98 -30.61 -6.57 18.87
C PHE A 98 -30.43 -7.70 19.88
N ILE A 99 -30.98 -7.54 21.08
CA ILE A 99 -30.86 -8.53 22.17
C ILE A 99 -32.27 -9.01 22.54
N GLY A 100 -32.48 -10.33 22.47
CA GLY A 100 -33.79 -10.93 22.62
C GLY A 100 -34.60 -10.91 21.31
N PHE A 101 -35.80 -11.48 21.36
CA PHE A 101 -36.72 -11.47 20.21
C PHE A 101 -38.18 -11.45 20.66
N ASN A 102 -38.92 -10.46 20.19
CA ASN A 102 -40.36 -10.25 20.33
C ASN A 102 -40.88 -9.51 19.08
N ASP A 103 -42.17 -9.19 19.01
CA ASP A 103 -42.78 -8.59 17.83
C ASP A 103 -42.23 -7.18 17.53
N GLU A 104 -41.90 -6.40 18.55
CA GLU A 104 -41.28 -5.07 18.42
C GLU A 104 -39.87 -5.15 17.84
N ILE A 105 -39.03 -6.05 18.37
CA ILE A 105 -37.67 -6.30 17.86
C ILE A 105 -37.72 -6.88 16.43
N ALA A 106 -38.75 -7.66 16.08
CA ALA A 106 -38.91 -8.18 14.72
C ALA A 106 -39.11 -7.03 13.72
N GLU A 107 -39.94 -6.04 14.05
CA GLU A 107 -40.12 -4.84 13.23
C GLU A 107 -38.83 -4.02 13.14
N GLU A 108 -38.10 -3.85 14.25
CA GLU A 108 -36.81 -3.15 14.26
C GLU A 108 -35.77 -3.85 13.36
N ILE A 109 -35.67 -5.17 13.43
CA ILE A 109 -34.77 -5.96 12.59
C ILE A 109 -35.15 -5.83 11.12
N GLU A 110 -36.44 -5.90 10.77
CA GLU A 110 -36.86 -5.74 9.37
C GLU A 110 -36.56 -4.33 8.84
N ASN A 111 -36.81 -3.30 9.65
CA ASN A 111 -36.47 -1.92 9.29
C ASN A 111 -34.96 -1.73 9.11
N GLU A 112 -34.16 -2.41 9.93
CA GLU A 112 -32.70 -2.42 9.80
C GLU A 112 -32.25 -3.08 8.50
N ILE A 113 -32.83 -4.23 8.17
CA ILE A 113 -32.57 -4.94 6.91
C ILE A 113 -32.90 -4.04 5.71
N LYS A 114 -34.06 -3.37 5.73
CA LYS A 114 -34.45 -2.41 4.69
C LYS A 114 -33.47 -1.25 4.59
N ARG A 115 -33.04 -0.69 5.73
CA ARG A 115 -32.06 0.40 5.73
C ARG A 115 -30.73 -0.04 5.13
N GLU A 116 -30.22 -1.21 5.53
CA GLU A 116 -28.97 -1.76 4.97
C GLU A 116 -29.09 -2.05 3.46
N LEU A 117 -30.25 -2.54 3.00
CA LEU A 117 -30.52 -2.72 1.56
C LEU A 117 -30.59 -1.38 0.83
N GLU A 118 -31.24 -0.37 1.40
CA GLU A 118 -31.25 0.99 0.85
C GLU A 118 -29.86 1.60 0.84
N GLU A 119 -29.02 1.33 1.83
CA GLU A 119 -27.61 1.76 1.87
C GLU A 119 -26.75 1.04 0.82
N LEU A 120 -27.05 -0.22 0.52
CA LEU A 120 -26.45 -0.99 -0.57
C LEU A 120 -26.89 -0.45 -1.95
N ASP A 121 -28.17 -0.10 -2.13
CA ASP A 121 -28.73 0.40 -3.40
C ASP A 121 -28.43 1.89 -3.66
N THR A 122 -28.37 2.74 -2.63
CA THR A 122 -28.11 4.19 -2.77
C THR A 122 -26.64 4.55 -2.93
N GLY A 123 -25.73 3.57 -3.02
CA GLY A 123 -24.34 3.83 -3.37
C GLY A 123 -23.62 4.71 -2.34
N LYS A 124 -23.96 4.58 -1.05
CA LYS A 124 -23.20 5.17 0.08
C LYS A 124 -21.89 4.43 0.39
N SER A 125 -21.37 3.70 -0.60
CA SER A 125 -19.96 3.32 -0.73
C SER A 125 -19.08 4.44 -1.31
N CYS A 126 -19.62 5.66 -1.48
CA CYS A 126 -18.93 6.78 -2.12
C CYS A 126 -19.10 8.08 -1.33
N GLU A 127 -18.42 8.20 -0.19
CA GLU A 127 -18.12 9.52 0.36
C GLU A 127 -17.09 10.22 -0.54
N THR A 128 -17.48 11.36 -1.11
CA THR A 128 -16.77 12.26 -2.04
C THR A 128 -16.68 11.84 -3.53
N LYS A 129 -17.64 12.35 -4.32
CA LYS A 129 -17.51 12.48 -5.78
C LYS A 129 -16.50 13.59 -6.12
N ILE A 130 -15.27 13.22 -6.45
CA ILE A 130 -14.31 14.12 -7.09
C ILE A 130 -14.58 14.07 -8.61
N PRO A 131 -14.80 15.22 -9.27
CA PRO A 131 -15.04 15.22 -10.71
C PRO A 131 -13.77 14.72 -11.40
N ILE A 132 -13.91 13.71 -12.27
CA ILE A 132 -12.92 13.02 -13.11
C ILE A 132 -12.51 11.60 -12.63
N ILE A 133 -12.47 11.30 -11.33
CA ILE A 133 -11.87 10.03 -10.84
C ILE A 133 -12.91 8.96 -10.41
N GLY A 134 -14.17 9.36 -10.15
CA GLY A 134 -15.18 8.41 -9.67
C GLY A 134 -14.91 7.90 -8.25
N CYS A 135 -15.74 6.97 -7.79
CA CYS A 135 -15.82 6.54 -6.39
C CYS A 135 -14.60 5.71 -5.95
N ILE A 136 -13.89 6.18 -4.91
CA ILE A 136 -12.81 5.42 -4.26
C ILE A 136 -13.25 5.14 -2.81
N ASN A 137 -13.55 3.87 -2.53
CA ASN A 137 -13.87 3.41 -1.19
C ASN A 137 -12.56 2.96 -0.51
N PRO A 138 -12.08 3.62 0.57
CA PRO A 138 -10.80 3.28 1.20
C PRO A 138 -10.76 1.88 1.82
N LYS A 139 -11.92 1.26 2.08
CA LYS A 139 -12.05 -0.16 2.47
C LYS A 139 -11.85 -1.15 1.31
N ASN A 140 -11.92 -0.70 0.04
CA ASN A 140 -11.83 -1.55 -1.16
C ASN A 140 -10.52 -1.40 -1.93
N VAL A 141 -9.50 -0.72 -1.40
CA VAL A 141 -8.16 -0.80 -2.01
C VAL A 141 -7.60 -2.18 -1.67
N SER A 142 -7.67 -3.11 -2.61
CA SER A 142 -7.10 -4.44 -2.43
C SER A 142 -5.60 -4.31 -2.13
N LEU A 143 -5.08 -5.15 -1.23
CA LEU A 143 -3.66 -5.18 -0.88
C LEU A 143 -2.72 -5.20 -2.12
N PRO A 144 -3.04 -5.90 -3.23
CA PRO A 144 -2.31 -5.78 -4.49
C PRO A 144 -2.31 -4.38 -5.09
N ALA A 145 -3.45 -3.68 -5.11
CA ALA A 145 -3.55 -2.32 -5.64
C ALA A 145 -2.74 -1.33 -4.78
N PHE A 146 -2.80 -1.47 -3.45
CA PHE A 146 -1.95 -0.70 -2.54
C PHE A 146 -0.46 -0.96 -2.81
N THR A 147 -0.08 -2.23 -2.98
CA THR A 147 1.29 -2.64 -3.30
C THR A 147 1.79 -1.95 -4.56
N VAL A 148 1.01 -2.00 -5.64
CA VAL A 148 1.36 -1.38 -6.92
C VAL A 148 1.50 0.13 -6.76
N LEU A 149 0.55 0.78 -6.08
CA LEU A 149 0.56 2.24 -5.89
C LEU A 149 1.81 2.70 -5.14
N ILE A 150 2.12 2.09 -3.99
CA ILE A 150 3.29 2.48 -3.19
C ILE A 150 4.57 2.17 -3.96
N ALA A 151 4.66 1.01 -4.60
CA ALA A 151 5.84 0.61 -5.37
C ALA A 151 6.12 1.53 -6.56
N ILE A 152 5.10 1.99 -7.29
CA ILE A 152 5.26 2.97 -8.37
C ILE A 152 5.79 4.29 -7.80
N LEU A 153 5.18 4.78 -6.73
CA LEU A 153 5.55 6.07 -6.14
C LEU A 153 6.98 6.06 -5.59
N ASP A 154 7.40 4.94 -5.01
CA ASP A 154 8.79 4.74 -4.57
C ASP A 154 9.74 4.54 -5.77
N GLY A 155 9.33 3.83 -6.82
CA GLY A 155 10.12 3.68 -8.04
C GLY A 155 10.38 5.02 -8.78
N PHE A 156 9.49 5.99 -8.63
CA PHE A 156 9.66 7.37 -9.08
C PHE A 156 10.42 8.27 -8.07
N ASN A 157 11.32 7.68 -7.28
CA ASN A 157 12.15 8.43 -6.35
C ASN A 157 13.25 9.24 -7.06
N PRO A 158 13.34 10.56 -6.81
CA PRO A 158 14.38 11.40 -7.40
C PRO A 158 15.80 10.96 -7.03
N CYS A 159 16.07 10.31 -5.90
CA CYS A 159 17.41 9.84 -5.55
C CYS A 159 17.91 8.77 -6.54
N ALA A 160 17.11 7.73 -6.80
CA ALA A 160 17.46 6.64 -7.72
C ALA A 160 17.53 7.11 -9.18
N MET A 161 16.52 7.86 -9.62
CA MET A 161 16.43 8.36 -10.99
C MET A 161 17.62 9.26 -11.35
N TRP A 162 18.07 10.14 -10.45
CA TRP A 162 19.20 11.03 -10.73
C TRP A 162 20.53 10.29 -10.86
N VAL A 163 20.79 9.28 -10.00
CA VAL A 163 22.01 8.46 -10.10
C VAL A 163 22.00 7.69 -11.42
N LEU A 164 20.88 7.05 -11.76
CA LEU A 164 20.74 6.29 -13.00
C LEU A 164 20.89 7.21 -14.22
N CYS A 165 20.19 8.34 -14.28
CA CYS A 165 20.31 9.29 -15.39
C CYS A 165 21.73 9.84 -15.53
N PHE A 166 22.43 10.10 -14.43
CA PHE A 166 23.81 10.54 -14.49
C PHE A 166 24.74 9.43 -15.02
N LEU A 167 24.56 8.19 -14.55
CA LEU A 167 25.31 7.02 -15.04
C LEU A 167 25.14 6.88 -16.55
N LEU A 168 23.90 6.89 -17.02
CA LEU A 168 23.57 6.77 -18.44
C LEU A 168 24.12 7.96 -19.23
N THR A 169 24.09 9.18 -18.69
CA THR A 169 24.69 10.37 -19.32
C THR A 169 26.20 10.19 -19.55
N LEU A 170 26.94 9.64 -18.59
CA LEU A 170 28.36 9.36 -18.79
C LEU A 170 28.60 8.29 -19.87
N LEU A 171 27.71 7.31 -19.97
CA LEU A 171 27.80 6.25 -20.96
C LEU A 171 27.44 6.71 -22.38
N VAL A 172 26.67 7.79 -22.55
CA VAL A 172 26.39 8.37 -23.88
C VAL A 172 27.70 8.73 -24.61
N TYR A 173 28.73 9.17 -23.90
CA TYR A 173 30.04 9.49 -24.48
C TYR A 173 30.76 8.25 -25.05
N THR A 174 30.40 7.04 -24.59
CA THR A 174 30.95 5.79 -25.15
C THR A 174 30.30 5.39 -26.48
N ARG A 175 29.23 6.08 -26.91
CA ARG A 175 28.46 5.84 -28.16
C ARG A 175 27.99 4.40 -28.39
N SER A 176 27.98 3.54 -27.37
CA SER A 176 27.56 2.14 -27.48
C SER A 176 26.23 1.89 -26.77
N ARG A 177 25.17 1.61 -27.55
CA ARG A 177 23.85 1.22 -27.02
C ARG A 177 23.90 -0.08 -26.22
N LYS A 178 24.69 -1.06 -26.67
CA LYS A 178 24.88 -2.33 -25.97
C LYS A 178 25.50 -2.13 -24.59
N LYS A 179 26.52 -1.27 -24.49
CA LYS A 179 27.17 -0.96 -23.19
C LYS A 179 26.22 -0.21 -22.25
N MET A 180 25.41 0.72 -22.78
CA MET A 180 24.39 1.42 -21.99
C MET A 180 23.32 0.46 -21.45
N LEU A 181 22.81 -0.44 -22.29
CA LEU A 181 21.80 -1.43 -21.88
C LEU A 181 22.39 -2.40 -20.84
N LEU A 182 23.61 -2.91 -21.07
CA LEU A 182 24.29 -3.81 -20.14
C LEU A 182 24.47 -3.16 -18.76
N VAL A 183 25.08 -1.98 -18.70
CA VAL A 183 25.37 -1.29 -17.43
C VAL A 183 24.07 -0.83 -16.77
N GLY A 184 23.11 -0.32 -17.54
CA GLY A 184 21.79 0.06 -17.04
C GLY A 184 21.05 -1.12 -16.42
N SER A 185 20.97 -2.26 -17.12
CA SER A 185 20.30 -3.46 -16.60
C SER A 185 21.00 -4.02 -15.36
N ILE A 186 22.34 -4.08 -15.33
CA ILE A 186 23.07 -4.52 -14.13
C ILE A 186 22.76 -3.59 -12.94
N PHE A 187 22.76 -2.28 -13.16
CA PHE A 187 22.43 -1.32 -12.11
C PHE A 187 21.01 -1.53 -11.57
N VAL A 188 20.04 -1.72 -12.46
CA VAL A 188 18.63 -1.92 -12.11
C VAL A 188 18.43 -3.25 -11.38
N SER A 189 18.98 -4.36 -11.89
CA SER A 189 18.89 -5.67 -11.23
C SER A 189 19.57 -5.68 -9.87
N ALA A 190 20.77 -5.08 -9.75
CA ALA A 190 21.45 -4.98 -8.46
C ALA A 190 20.65 -4.13 -7.46
N SER A 191 20.02 -3.04 -7.92
CA SER A 191 19.12 -2.24 -7.08
C SER A 191 17.92 -3.05 -6.61
N ALA A 192 17.27 -3.78 -7.52
CA ALA A 192 16.15 -4.67 -7.19
C ALA A 192 16.50 -5.70 -6.10
N ILE A 193 17.68 -6.32 -6.19
CA ILE A 193 18.13 -7.32 -5.21
C ILE A 193 18.37 -6.67 -3.85
N VAL A 194 19.14 -5.57 -3.81
CA VAL A 194 19.44 -4.85 -2.56
C VAL A 194 18.16 -4.36 -1.90
N TYR A 195 17.25 -3.80 -2.70
CA TYR A 195 15.99 -3.26 -2.24
C TYR A 195 15.06 -4.36 -1.68
N PHE A 196 14.96 -5.51 -2.36
CA PHE A 196 14.23 -6.67 -1.85
C PHE A 196 14.83 -7.21 -0.55
N MET A 197 16.17 -7.35 -0.47
CA MET A 197 16.85 -7.79 0.75
C MET A 197 16.57 -6.84 1.92
N PHE A 198 16.55 -5.53 1.66
CA PHE A 198 16.22 -4.53 2.67
C PHE A 198 14.78 -4.67 3.17
N MET A 199 13.80 -4.75 2.25
CA MET A 199 12.40 -4.97 2.63
C MET A 199 12.21 -6.28 3.40
N ALA A 200 12.87 -7.35 2.97
CA ALA A 200 12.84 -8.64 3.66
C ALA A 200 13.43 -8.52 5.07
N ALA A 201 14.56 -7.84 5.24
CA ALA A 201 15.14 -7.61 6.55
C ALA A 201 14.17 -6.87 7.48
N TRP A 202 13.49 -5.84 6.97
CA TRP A 202 12.53 -5.05 7.72
C TRP A 202 11.25 -5.83 8.07
N LEU A 203 10.73 -6.63 7.13
CA LEU A 203 9.64 -7.57 7.36
C LEU A 203 9.99 -8.55 8.49
N ASN A 204 11.14 -9.21 8.41
CA ASN A 204 11.55 -10.18 9.43
C ASN A 204 11.79 -9.51 10.79
N LEU A 205 12.33 -8.28 10.81
CA LEU A 205 12.44 -7.49 12.02
C LEU A 205 11.07 -7.30 12.69
N PHE A 206 10.04 -6.98 11.92
CA PHE A 206 8.67 -6.84 12.42
C PHE A 206 8.02 -8.16 12.85
N LEU A 207 8.29 -9.26 12.14
CA LEU A 207 7.80 -10.57 12.52
C LEU A 207 8.42 -11.04 13.85
N ILE A 208 9.72 -10.79 14.09
CA ILE A 208 10.44 -11.18 15.31
C ILE A 208 10.04 -10.30 16.50
N LEU A 209 10.01 -8.97 16.30
CA LEU A 209 9.70 -8.02 17.39
C LEU A 209 8.22 -8.02 17.79
N GLY A 210 7.37 -8.61 16.94
CA GLY A 210 5.93 -8.69 17.12
C GLY A 210 5.23 -7.34 16.92
N TYR A 211 3.90 -7.37 17.01
CA TYR A 211 3.07 -6.17 16.96
C TYR A 211 3.26 -5.35 18.25
N LYS A 212 4.21 -4.42 18.26
CA LYS A 212 4.39 -3.45 19.35
C LYS A 212 4.06 -2.04 18.86
N ASP A 213 3.21 -1.33 19.60
CA ASP A 213 2.76 0.02 19.25
C ASP A 213 3.92 1.01 19.12
N TRP A 214 4.96 0.90 19.96
CA TRP A 214 6.12 1.78 19.89
C TRP A 214 6.86 1.69 18.54
N LEU A 215 6.91 0.50 17.93
CA LEU A 215 7.57 0.29 16.65
C LEU A 215 6.74 0.87 15.50
N ARG A 216 5.41 0.71 15.55
CA ARG A 216 4.47 1.38 14.65
C ARG A 216 4.60 2.89 14.71
N ILE A 217 4.60 3.44 15.93
CA ILE A 217 4.73 4.88 16.18
C ILE A 217 6.08 5.39 15.68
N GLY A 218 7.18 4.65 15.95
CA GLY A 218 8.50 4.99 15.46
C GLY A 218 8.58 5.07 13.93
N VAL A 219 7.98 4.12 13.22
CA VAL A 219 7.89 4.12 11.75
C VAL A 219 7.04 5.29 11.25
N GLY A 220 5.92 5.58 11.91
CA GLY A 220 5.09 6.74 11.59
C GLY A 220 5.84 8.06 11.77
N ILE A 221 6.57 8.24 12.87
CA ILE A 221 7.40 9.43 13.13
C ILE A 221 8.50 9.56 12.08
N LEU A 222 9.17 8.46 11.74
CA LEU A 222 10.19 8.43 10.68
C LEU A 222 9.59 8.88 9.35
N ALA A 223 8.46 8.29 8.95
CA ALA A 223 7.77 8.62 7.71
C ALA A 223 7.30 10.08 7.67
N ILE A 224 6.74 10.60 8.77
CA ILE A 224 6.33 12.01 8.88
C ILE A 224 7.54 12.92 8.75
N SER A 225 8.63 12.62 9.45
CA SER A 225 9.87 13.40 9.40
C SER A 225 10.44 13.46 7.99
N MET A 226 10.52 12.31 7.30
CA MET A 226 10.99 12.22 5.92
C MET A 226 10.04 12.93 4.95
N GLY A 227 8.73 12.77 5.14
CA GLY A 227 7.69 13.44 4.37
C GLY A 227 7.77 14.97 4.48
N LEU A 228 7.93 15.50 5.69
CA LEU A 228 8.11 16.94 5.94
C LEU A 228 9.35 17.48 5.22
N ILE A 229 10.48 16.77 5.27
CA ILE A 229 11.70 17.20 4.59
C ILE A 229 11.52 17.19 3.06
N ASN A 230 10.85 16.17 2.51
CA ASN A 230 10.57 16.07 1.07
C ASN A 230 9.63 17.18 0.57
N VAL A 231 8.56 17.49 1.33
CA VAL A 231 7.66 18.63 1.03
C VAL A 231 8.39 19.96 1.17
N LYS A 232 9.20 20.13 2.22
CA LYS A 232 10.04 21.33 2.40
C LYS A 232 11.01 21.51 1.24
N ASP A 233 11.63 20.44 0.75
CA ASP A 233 12.55 20.51 -0.39
C ASP A 233 11.88 20.96 -1.69
N PHE A 234 10.57 20.77 -1.85
CA PHE A 234 9.84 21.34 -2.97
C PHE A 234 9.76 22.87 -2.88
N LEU A 235 9.43 23.42 -1.70
CA LEU A 235 9.26 24.86 -1.46
C LEU A 235 10.59 25.60 -1.32
N PHE A 236 11.52 25.03 -0.56
CA PHE A 236 12.82 25.60 -0.20
C PHE A 236 13.95 24.65 -0.58
N PHE A 237 14.11 24.45 -1.89
CA PHE A 237 15.07 23.50 -2.45
C PHE A 237 16.50 23.75 -1.93
N LYS A 238 17.10 22.71 -1.35
CA LYS A 238 18.45 22.69 -0.75
C LYS A 238 18.73 23.72 0.35
N LYS A 239 17.70 24.37 0.92
CA LYS A 239 17.88 25.22 2.12
C LYS A 239 17.70 24.35 3.38
N GLY A 240 18.72 24.32 4.24
CA GLY A 240 18.72 23.55 5.49
C GLY A 240 18.89 22.03 5.29
N VAL A 241 18.21 21.22 6.12
CA VAL A 241 18.20 19.75 6.00
C VAL A 241 17.47 19.34 4.72
N SER A 242 18.09 18.53 3.87
CA SER A 242 17.49 18.08 2.61
C SER A 242 17.80 16.59 2.40
N LEU A 243 16.77 15.80 2.10
CA LEU A 243 16.89 14.38 1.70
C LEU A 243 17.19 14.27 0.21
N THR A 244 18.20 15.01 -0.23
CA THR A 244 18.81 14.86 -1.56
C THR A 244 20.23 14.37 -1.34
N ILE A 245 20.79 13.65 -2.31
CA ILE A 245 22.20 13.23 -2.29
C ILE A 245 23.09 14.41 -1.85
N PRO A 246 23.76 14.32 -0.68
CA PRO A 246 24.51 15.44 -0.13
C PRO A 246 25.67 15.80 -1.05
N GLU A 247 25.96 17.11 -1.19
CA GLU A 247 27.04 17.60 -2.07
C GLU A 247 28.41 16.98 -1.73
N ARG A 248 28.61 16.52 -0.48
CA ARG A 248 29.83 15.82 -0.04
C ARG A 248 29.96 14.39 -0.58
N ALA A 249 28.85 13.68 -0.82
CA ALA A 249 28.85 12.30 -1.33
C ALA A 249 28.89 12.22 -2.87
N LYS A 250 28.51 13.31 -3.55
CA LYS A 250 28.54 13.39 -5.02
C LYS A 250 29.92 13.14 -5.63
N PRO A 251 31.03 13.75 -5.17
CA PRO A 251 32.36 13.54 -5.76
C PRO A 251 32.81 12.08 -5.71
N SER A 252 32.58 11.38 -4.59
CA SER A 252 32.98 9.98 -4.45
C SER A 252 32.15 9.05 -5.34
N LEU A 253 30.83 9.27 -5.39
CA LEU A 253 29.91 8.56 -6.28
C LEU A 253 30.31 8.78 -7.74
N PHE A 254 30.50 10.03 -8.16
CA PHE A 254 30.89 10.38 -9.53
C PHE A 254 32.29 9.87 -9.91
N ARG A 255 33.25 9.84 -8.97
CA ARG A 255 34.58 9.25 -9.20
C ARG A 255 34.47 7.73 -9.42
N ARG A 256 33.65 7.04 -8.63
CA ARG A 256 33.35 5.60 -8.84
C ARG A 256 32.70 5.37 -10.20
N MET A 257 31.67 6.16 -10.55
CA MET A 257 30.99 6.09 -11.85
C MET A 257 31.94 6.25 -13.03
N ARG A 258 32.87 7.22 -12.98
CA ARG A 258 33.85 7.42 -14.06
C ARG A 258 34.81 6.24 -14.21
N LYS A 259 35.18 5.57 -13.11
CA LYS A 259 35.97 4.32 -13.17
C LYS A 259 35.20 3.20 -13.87
N VAL A 260 33.89 3.05 -13.59
CA VAL A 260 33.03 2.06 -14.28
C VAL A 260 33.00 2.29 -15.79
N VAL A 261 32.85 3.55 -16.22
CA VAL A 261 32.74 3.89 -17.64
C VAL A 261 34.08 3.67 -18.38
N ARG A 262 35.21 3.96 -17.73
CA ARG A 262 36.57 3.83 -18.27
C ARG A 262 37.19 2.44 -18.15
N GLY A 263 36.59 1.53 -17.37
CA GLY A 263 37.02 0.14 -17.30
C GLY A 263 36.95 -0.51 -18.68
N GLY A 264 38.10 -1.00 -19.17
CA GLY A 264 38.21 -1.67 -20.47
C GLY A 264 37.67 -3.10 -20.45
N GLU A 265 37.73 -3.78 -19.31
CA GLU A 265 37.33 -5.18 -19.17
C GLU A 265 35.89 -5.32 -18.63
N LEU A 266 35.18 -6.32 -19.16
CA LEU A 266 33.79 -6.63 -18.80
C LEU A 266 33.60 -6.91 -17.30
N PRO A 267 34.45 -7.70 -16.61
CA PRO A 267 34.27 -7.98 -15.18
C PRO A 267 34.41 -6.74 -14.29
N ALA A 268 35.37 -5.87 -14.59
CA ALA A 268 35.58 -4.62 -13.86
C ALA A 268 34.38 -3.66 -14.02
N THR A 269 33.76 -3.66 -15.20
CA THR A 269 32.55 -2.87 -15.48
C THR A 269 31.35 -3.41 -14.69
N ILE A 270 31.16 -4.74 -14.65
CA ILE A 270 30.09 -5.39 -13.88
C ILE A 270 30.27 -5.09 -12.39
N ALA A 271 31.43 -5.41 -11.82
CA ALA A 271 31.72 -5.21 -10.39
C ALA A 271 31.57 -3.73 -9.99
N GLY A 272 32.10 -2.81 -10.81
CA GLY A 272 31.97 -1.39 -10.58
C GLY A 272 30.52 -0.90 -10.61
N THR A 273 29.70 -1.45 -11.50
CA THR A 273 28.26 -1.12 -11.60
C THR A 273 27.48 -1.64 -10.40
N VAL A 274 27.76 -2.86 -9.94
CA VAL A 274 27.13 -3.45 -8.75
C VAL A 274 27.46 -2.62 -7.51
N ILE A 275 28.74 -2.30 -7.28
CA ILE A 275 29.16 -1.47 -6.15
C ILE A 275 28.48 -0.10 -6.19
N LEU A 276 28.38 0.49 -7.38
CA LEU A 276 27.70 1.76 -7.58
C LEU A 276 26.21 1.65 -7.24
N ALA A 277 25.52 0.62 -7.71
CA ALA A 277 24.11 0.38 -7.44
C ALA A 277 23.87 0.19 -5.94
N VAL A 278 24.65 -0.65 -5.27
CA VAL A 278 24.60 -0.86 -3.82
C VAL A 278 24.79 0.47 -3.08
N THR A 279 25.82 1.24 -3.43
CA THR A 279 26.09 2.55 -2.81
C THR A 279 24.93 3.53 -3.02
N ALA A 280 24.34 3.54 -4.21
CA ALA A 280 23.20 4.39 -4.54
C ALA A 280 21.95 4.01 -3.74
N ASN A 281 21.67 2.71 -3.59
CA ASN A 281 20.55 2.20 -2.82
C ASN A 281 20.70 2.55 -1.33
N PHE A 282 21.90 2.47 -0.75
CA PHE A 282 22.12 2.93 0.63
C PHE A 282 21.77 4.41 0.83
N ILE A 283 22.05 5.26 -0.18
CA ILE A 283 21.65 6.68 -0.13
C ILE A 283 20.14 6.81 -0.34
N GLU A 284 19.55 6.00 -1.20
CA GLU A 284 18.10 5.95 -1.46
C GLU A 284 17.29 5.60 -0.22
N LEU A 285 17.78 4.67 0.62
CA LEU A 285 17.17 4.34 1.91
C LEU A 285 16.94 5.60 2.75
N LEU A 286 17.88 6.55 2.74
CA LEU A 286 17.73 7.80 3.48
C LEU A 286 16.67 8.73 2.86
N CYS A 287 16.35 8.59 1.58
CA CYS A 287 15.38 9.42 0.88
C CYS A 287 13.95 8.88 0.97
N THR A 288 13.77 7.55 0.91
CA THR A 288 12.45 6.91 0.83
C THR A 288 12.19 5.75 1.78
N ALA A 289 13.04 5.47 2.78
CA ALA A 289 12.80 4.37 3.76
C ALA A 289 11.39 4.35 4.39
N GLY A 290 10.72 5.51 4.48
CA GLY A 290 9.32 5.59 4.89
C GLY A 290 8.38 4.66 4.12
N PHE A 291 8.50 4.54 2.80
CA PHE A 291 7.61 3.68 1.99
C PHE A 291 7.73 2.19 2.32
N PRO A 292 8.91 1.54 2.17
CA PRO A 292 9.06 0.14 2.53
C PRO A 292 8.76 -0.12 4.00
N ALA A 293 9.09 0.81 4.91
CA ALA A 293 8.80 0.64 6.34
C ALA A 293 7.30 0.67 6.65
N ILE A 294 6.55 1.61 6.04
CA ILE A 294 5.09 1.65 6.16
C ILE A 294 4.46 0.42 5.50
N TYR A 295 4.89 0.09 4.28
CA TYR A 295 4.32 -1.02 3.51
C TYR A 295 4.48 -2.35 4.22
N THR A 296 5.70 -2.71 4.62
CA THR A 296 5.96 -3.94 5.37
C THR A 296 5.23 -3.96 6.71
N ARG A 297 5.06 -2.81 7.37
CA ARG A 297 4.25 -2.73 8.59
C ARG A 297 2.78 -3.04 8.31
N ILE A 298 2.18 -2.39 7.32
CA ILE A 298 0.79 -2.63 6.90
C ILE A 298 0.62 -4.10 6.50
N LEU A 299 1.59 -4.66 5.78
CA LEU A 299 1.59 -6.06 5.37
C LEU A 299 1.53 -7.00 6.59
N THR A 300 2.30 -6.75 7.66
CA THR A 300 2.21 -7.56 8.90
C THR A 300 0.88 -7.47 9.64
N LEU A 301 0.04 -6.45 9.37
CA LEU A 301 -1.30 -6.34 9.96
C LEU A 301 -2.29 -7.36 9.36
N GLN A 302 -2.01 -7.82 8.15
CA GLN A 302 -2.89 -8.68 7.35
C GLN A 302 -2.86 -10.15 7.77
N LYS A 303 -1.98 -10.53 8.72
CA LYS A 303 -1.84 -11.90 9.25
C LYS A 303 -1.73 -12.98 8.16
N LEU A 304 -0.95 -12.68 7.11
CA LEU A 304 -0.75 -13.60 5.98
C LEU A 304 0.25 -14.72 6.33
N SER A 305 0.28 -15.76 5.48
CA SER A 305 1.33 -16.77 5.52
C SER A 305 2.70 -16.19 5.12
N LEU A 306 3.78 -16.88 5.50
CA LEU A 306 5.13 -16.45 5.19
C LEU A 306 5.38 -16.35 3.68
N LEU A 307 4.86 -17.30 2.89
CA LEU A 307 4.96 -17.28 1.44
C LEU A 307 4.30 -16.03 0.84
N GLU A 308 3.08 -15.71 1.28
CA GLU A 308 2.33 -14.55 0.79
C GLU A 308 3.07 -13.24 1.05
N TYR A 309 3.70 -13.10 2.22
CA TYR A 309 4.53 -11.92 2.50
C TYR A 309 5.64 -11.73 1.48
N TYR A 310 6.41 -12.78 1.18
CA TYR A 310 7.50 -12.68 0.21
C TYR A 310 7.00 -12.48 -1.23
N LEU A 311 5.83 -13.03 -1.59
CA LEU A 311 5.19 -12.76 -2.88
C LEU A 311 4.79 -11.28 -3.01
N TYR A 312 4.23 -10.69 -1.96
CA TYR A 312 3.90 -9.27 -1.93
C TYR A 312 5.13 -8.36 -1.96
N LEU A 313 6.23 -8.75 -1.31
CA LEU A 313 7.52 -8.06 -1.42
C LEU A 313 8.10 -8.17 -2.84
N ALA A 314 7.96 -9.34 -3.48
CA ALA A 314 8.42 -9.55 -4.85
C ALA A 314 7.59 -8.71 -5.83
N LEU A 315 6.26 -8.68 -5.67
CA LEU A 315 5.37 -7.83 -6.45
C LEU A 315 5.75 -6.36 -6.31
N TYR A 316 5.92 -5.88 -5.08
CA TYR A 316 6.39 -4.51 -4.82
C TYR A 316 7.70 -4.23 -5.58
N ASN A 317 8.68 -5.12 -5.45
CA ASN A 317 10.00 -4.91 -6.05
C ASN A 317 9.98 -4.92 -7.57
N ILE A 318 9.19 -5.80 -8.19
CA ILE A 318 8.99 -5.84 -9.64
C ILE A 318 8.43 -4.50 -10.12
N VAL A 319 7.38 -4.00 -9.46
CA VAL A 319 6.73 -2.74 -9.83
C VAL A 319 7.66 -1.55 -9.62
N TYR A 320 8.40 -1.52 -8.51
CA TYR A 320 9.42 -0.51 -8.19
C TYR A 320 10.51 -0.40 -9.27
N VAL A 321 10.89 -1.52 -9.89
CA VAL A 321 11.93 -1.57 -10.95
C VAL A 321 11.45 -1.02 -12.29
N ILE A 322 10.15 -1.06 -12.58
CA ILE A 322 9.60 -0.68 -13.90
C ILE A 322 9.99 0.76 -14.30
N PRO A 323 9.80 1.80 -13.46
CA PRO A 323 10.23 3.16 -13.79
C PRO A 323 11.73 3.28 -14.12
N LEU A 324 12.59 2.57 -13.37
CA LEU A 324 14.04 2.57 -13.59
C LEU A 324 14.40 1.92 -14.93
N LEU A 325 13.79 0.79 -15.25
CA LEU A 325 13.99 0.11 -16.54
C LEU A 325 13.49 0.98 -17.69
N ALA A 326 12.34 1.65 -17.54
CA ALA A 326 11.81 2.58 -18.53
C ALA A 326 12.80 3.73 -18.81
N ILE A 327 13.47 4.26 -17.79
CA ILE A 327 14.53 5.26 -17.95
C ILE A 327 15.70 4.70 -18.76
N VAL A 328 16.18 3.49 -18.44
CA VAL A 328 17.27 2.85 -19.21
C VAL A 328 16.90 2.71 -20.67
N LEU A 329 15.74 2.12 -20.97
CA LEU A 329 15.27 1.88 -22.34
C LEU A 329 15.11 3.20 -23.10
N PHE A 330 14.52 4.22 -22.47
CA PHE A 330 14.36 5.55 -23.06
C PHE A 330 15.71 6.21 -23.37
N PHE A 331 16.68 6.13 -22.45
CA PHE A 331 18.01 6.71 -22.66
C PHE A 331 18.77 6.01 -23.79
N VAL A 332 18.68 4.68 -23.88
CA VAL A 332 19.28 3.88 -24.95
C VAL A 332 18.67 4.23 -26.31
N TYR A 333 17.34 4.39 -26.38
CA TYR A 333 16.64 4.77 -27.60
C TYR A 333 16.98 6.19 -28.04
N THR A 334 16.96 7.15 -27.11
CA THR A 334 17.15 8.58 -27.42
C THR A 334 18.61 9.03 -27.50
N MET A 335 19.57 8.17 -27.12
CA MET A 335 20.99 8.51 -26.98
C MET A 335 21.22 9.75 -26.09
N GLY A 336 20.42 9.90 -25.03
CA GLY A 336 20.59 10.95 -24.03
C GLY A 336 20.24 12.37 -24.49
N LYS A 337 19.47 12.52 -25.58
CA LYS A 337 19.03 13.83 -26.09
C LYS A 337 18.11 14.62 -25.13
N LYS A 338 17.50 13.96 -24.14
CA LYS A 338 16.61 14.58 -23.14
C LYS A 338 16.96 14.08 -21.74
N LYS A 339 16.94 15.00 -20.77
CA LYS A 339 17.21 14.74 -19.34
C LYS A 339 16.02 15.19 -18.50
N LEU A 340 15.81 14.55 -17.36
CA LEU A 340 14.87 15.01 -16.34
C LEU A 340 15.26 16.41 -15.87
N THR A 341 14.27 17.28 -15.79
CA THR A 341 14.42 18.65 -15.33
C THR A 341 14.35 18.70 -13.80
N GLU A 342 14.97 19.74 -13.23
CA GLU A 342 14.91 19.97 -11.78
C GLU A 342 13.47 20.14 -11.28
N ARG A 343 12.58 20.75 -12.09
CA ARG A 343 11.16 20.93 -11.76
C ARG A 343 10.42 19.60 -11.62
N GLU A 344 10.64 18.67 -12.54
CA GLU A 344 10.05 17.32 -12.48
C GLU A 344 10.53 16.58 -11.22
N GLY A 345 11.83 16.66 -10.90
CA GLY A 345 12.38 16.08 -9.67
C GLY A 345 11.79 16.69 -8.39
N ARG A 346 11.57 18.02 -8.36
CA ARG A 346 10.90 18.68 -7.22
C ARG A 346 9.44 18.25 -7.08
N LEU A 347 8.71 18.12 -8.19
CA LEU A 347 7.31 17.65 -8.16
C LEU A 347 7.20 16.23 -7.59
N LEU A 348 8.09 15.32 -7.99
CA LEU A 348 8.15 13.96 -7.44
C LEU A 348 8.40 13.96 -5.92
N LYS A 349 9.26 14.88 -5.42
CA LYS A 349 9.45 15.05 -3.97
C LYS A 349 8.18 15.50 -3.25
N LEU A 350 7.40 16.41 -3.84
CA LEU A 350 6.16 16.87 -3.25
C LEU A 350 5.14 15.73 -3.16
N ILE A 351 4.95 14.98 -4.25
CA ILE A 351 4.00 13.87 -4.31
C ILE A 351 4.41 12.77 -3.32
N GLY A 352 5.66 12.31 -3.37
CA GLY A 352 6.15 11.27 -2.48
C GLY A 352 6.17 11.71 -1.01
N GLY A 353 6.62 12.93 -0.73
CA GLY A 353 6.61 13.50 0.62
C GLY A 353 5.21 13.68 1.19
N GLY A 354 4.26 14.17 0.39
CA GLY A 354 2.86 14.30 0.79
C GLY A 354 2.23 12.95 1.12
N LEU A 355 2.47 11.93 0.31
CA LEU A 355 1.97 10.58 0.61
C LEU A 355 2.58 10.01 1.90
N MET A 356 3.90 10.16 2.10
CA MET A 356 4.56 9.72 3.34
C MET A 356 3.98 10.38 4.59
N LEU A 357 3.61 11.66 4.51
CA LEU A 357 2.94 12.37 5.59
C LEU A 357 1.57 11.75 5.89
N ILE A 358 0.74 11.59 4.86
CA ILE A 358 -0.62 11.05 5.01
C ILE A 358 -0.55 9.64 5.62
N LEU A 359 0.26 8.76 5.04
CA LEU A 359 0.40 7.38 5.53
C LEU A 359 1.03 7.31 6.92
N GLY A 360 2.04 8.15 7.20
CA GLY A 360 2.68 8.22 8.52
C GLY A 360 1.73 8.71 9.60
N ILE A 361 0.91 9.71 9.31
CA ILE A 361 -0.13 10.21 10.23
C ILE A 361 -1.18 9.12 10.46
N LEU A 362 -1.73 8.52 9.40
CA LEU A 362 -2.72 7.45 9.50
C LEU A 362 -2.18 6.27 10.33
N LEU A 363 -0.92 5.90 10.14
CA LEU A 363 -0.28 4.81 10.90
C LEU A 363 -0.20 5.09 12.41
N ILE A 364 -0.13 6.36 12.81
CA ILE A 364 -0.13 6.76 14.23
C ILE A 364 -1.54 6.95 14.75
N SER A 365 -2.38 7.70 14.05
CA SER A 365 -3.67 8.18 14.55
C SER A 365 -4.82 7.19 14.38
N ARG A 366 -4.83 6.44 13.27
CA ARG A 366 -5.89 5.48 12.91
C ARG A 366 -5.31 4.29 12.13
N PRO A 367 -4.55 3.41 12.80
CA PRO A 367 -3.97 2.25 12.15
C PRO A 367 -5.03 1.29 11.58
N GLU A 368 -6.24 1.29 12.12
CA GLU A 368 -7.38 0.50 11.62
C GLU A 368 -7.86 0.97 10.24
N ALA A 369 -7.64 2.25 9.89
CA ALA A 369 -7.94 2.75 8.55
C ALA A 369 -6.99 2.19 7.47
N LEU A 370 -5.86 1.59 7.89
CA LEU A 370 -4.88 0.95 7.02
C LEU A 370 -4.97 -0.59 7.05
N SER A 371 -5.86 -1.16 7.87
CA SER A 371 -6.20 -2.57 7.77
C SER A 371 -7.25 -2.75 6.69
N PHE A 372 -6.84 -3.31 5.56
CA PHE A 372 -7.75 -3.81 4.54
C PHE A 372 -8.41 -5.08 5.09
N GLY A 373 -9.66 -4.99 5.51
CA GLY A 373 -10.40 -6.07 6.17
C GLY A 373 -11.88 -5.77 6.28
#